data_AF-A0A8T3MEY2-F1
#
_entry.id   AF-A0A8T3MEY2-F1
#
_cell.length_a   1.000
_cell.length_b   1.000
_cell.length_c   1.000
_cell.angle_alpha   90.00
_cell.angle_beta   90.00
_cell.angle_gamma   90.00
#
_symmetry.space_group_name_H-M   'P 1'
#
loop_
_entity.id
_entity.type
_entity.pdbx_description
1 polymer ?
#
loop_
_entity_poly.entity_id
_entity_poly.type
_entity_poly.pdbx_seq_one_letter_code
_entity_poly.pdbx_strand_id
1 'polypeptide(L)'
;MAAPLPRPTPAELAAAAGRAIPDTIAPHLDVLFVGINPGLYSGATGRHFARPGNRFWPTLHRAGFTPRQLAPDETRELLGLGLGITNIVNRTTATAAELGRDEL
;
A
#
# COMPACT_ATOMS: atom_id res chain seq x y z
N MET A 1 -12.13 -11.54 -12.06
CA MET A 1 -10.86 -11.32 -11.33
C MET A 1 -9.96 -10.49 -12.23
N ALA A 2 -9.45 -9.35 -11.76
CA ALA A 2 -8.43 -8.61 -12.50
C ALA A 2 -7.15 -9.45 -12.57
N ALA A 3 -6.49 -9.49 -13.72
CA ALA A 3 -5.20 -10.16 -13.85
C ALA A 3 -4.18 -9.48 -12.93
N PRO A 4 -3.30 -10.24 -12.24
CA PRO A 4 -2.27 -9.64 -11.40
C PRO A 4 -1.36 -8.76 -12.25
N LEU A 5 -1.05 -7.55 -11.75
CA LEU A 5 -0.13 -6.64 -12.43
C LEU A 5 1.21 -7.34 -12.69
N PRO A 6 1.82 -7.13 -13.88
CA PRO A 6 3.15 -7.63 -14.17
C PRO A 6 4.15 -7.10 -13.13
N ARG A 7 5.15 -7.92 -12.80
CA ARG A 7 6.22 -7.53 -11.88
C ARG A 7 6.95 -6.30 -12.46
N PRO A 8 7.09 -5.19 -11.70
CA PRO A 8 7.86 -4.05 -12.14
C PRO A 8 9.30 -4.43 -12.51
N THR A 9 9.79 -3.86 -13.60
CA THR A 9 11.18 -3.92 -14.02
C THR A 9 12.07 -3.10 -13.07
N PRO A 10 13.40 -3.35 -13.05
CA PRO A 10 14.33 -2.51 -12.28
C PRO A 10 14.24 -1.02 -12.62
N ALA A 11 14.01 -0.69 -13.89
CA ALA A 11 13.84 0.70 -14.34
C ALA A 11 12.57 1.35 -13.78
N GLU A 12 11.45 0.62 -13.74
CA GLU A 12 10.20 1.11 -13.15
C GLU A 12 10.31 1.28 -11.64
N LEU A 13 11.02 0.38 -10.95
CA LEU A 13 11.32 0.53 -9.51
C LEU A 13 12.17 1.78 -9.25
N ALA A 14 13.21 2.02 -10.04
CA ALA A 14 14.03 3.22 -9.91
C ALA A 14 13.21 4.50 -10.19
N ALA A 15 12.39 4.48 -11.23
CA ALA A 15 11.53 5.60 -11.61
C ALA A 15 10.42 5.90 -10.58
N ALA A 16 10.13 4.96 -9.68
CA ALA A 16 9.14 5.14 -8.61
C ALA A 16 9.66 5.96 -7.42
N ALA A 17 10.98 6.11 -7.26
CA ALA A 17 11.55 6.90 -6.18
C ALA A 17 10.98 8.33 -6.18
N GLY A 18 10.54 8.81 -5.02
CA GLY A 18 9.93 10.14 -4.87
C GLY A 18 8.46 10.24 -5.30
N ARG A 19 7.87 9.22 -5.93
CA ARG A 19 6.44 9.22 -6.28
C ARG A 19 5.56 9.05 -5.04
N ALA A 20 4.33 9.54 -5.14
CA ALA A 20 3.26 9.26 -4.19
C ALA A 20 2.32 8.17 -4.71
N ILE A 21 1.61 7.51 -3.79
CA ILE A 21 0.52 6.60 -4.15
C ILE A 21 -0.82 7.15 -3.60
N PRO A 22 -1.96 6.87 -4.26
CA PRO A 22 -3.24 7.36 -3.79
C PRO A 22 -3.62 6.75 -2.44
N ASP A 23 -4.16 7.57 -1.54
CA ASP A 23 -4.79 7.09 -0.32
C ASP A 23 -6.08 6.33 -0.63
N THR A 24 -6.42 5.38 0.24
CA THR A 24 -7.73 4.72 0.24
C THR A 24 -8.41 5.08 1.56
N ILE A 25 -9.07 6.24 1.57
CA ILE A 25 -9.73 6.81 2.75
C ILE A 25 -11.16 7.19 2.37
N ALA A 26 -12.08 7.04 3.32
CA ALA A 26 -13.43 7.58 3.27
C ALA A 26 -13.81 8.13 4.66
N PRO A 27 -14.90 8.92 4.78
CA PRO A 27 -15.47 9.25 6.09
C PRO A 27 -15.94 8.00 6.84
N HIS A 28 -15.99 8.09 8.17
CA HIS A 28 -16.57 7.07 9.06
C HIS A 28 -15.96 5.66 8.93
N LEU A 29 -14.65 5.56 8.72
CA LEU A 29 -13.94 4.27 8.81
C LEU A 29 -13.90 3.79 10.27
N ASP A 30 -14.07 2.49 10.45
CA ASP A 30 -13.84 1.80 11.73
C ASP A 30 -12.34 1.70 12.03
N VAL A 31 -11.52 1.43 11.01
CA VAL A 31 -10.06 1.30 11.13
C VAL A 31 -9.35 1.93 9.93
N LEU A 32 -8.34 2.74 10.20
CA LEU A 32 -7.40 3.26 9.22
C LEU A 32 -6.02 2.64 9.45
N PHE A 33 -5.54 1.84 8.50
CA PHE A 33 -4.18 1.31 8.53
C PHE A 33 -3.20 2.35 7.98
N VAL A 34 -2.21 2.71 8.79
CA VAL A 34 -1.21 3.73 8.43
C VAL A 34 0.16 3.07 8.29
N GLY A 35 0.66 3.00 7.05
CA GLY A 35 2.03 2.61 6.76
C GLY A 35 3.02 3.72 7.06
N ILE A 36 4.32 3.42 7.03
CA ILE A 36 5.37 4.46 7.18
C ILE A 36 5.41 5.29 5.89
N ASN A 37 5.81 4.65 4.79
CA ASN A 37 5.85 5.22 3.46
C ASN A 37 5.85 4.11 2.40
N PRO A 38 5.56 4.43 1.12
CA PRO A 38 5.59 3.44 0.06
C PRO A 38 7.02 2.95 -0.20
N GLY A 39 7.22 1.64 -0.24
CA GLY A 39 8.44 1.07 -0.83
C GLY A 39 8.41 1.17 -2.36
N LEU A 40 9.57 1.08 -3.03
CA LEU A 40 9.67 1.19 -4.50
C LEU A 40 8.65 0.33 -5.28
N TYR A 41 8.36 -0.89 -4.81
CA TYR A 41 7.36 -1.75 -5.48
C TYR A 41 5.95 -1.18 -5.38
N SER A 42 5.58 -0.63 -4.23
CA SER A 42 4.29 0.04 -4.03
C SER A 42 4.23 1.33 -4.83
N GLY A 43 5.30 2.12 -4.86
CA GLY A 43 5.37 3.33 -5.69
C GLY A 43 5.28 3.02 -7.20
N ALA A 44 5.90 1.94 -7.66
CA ALA A 44 5.87 1.53 -9.07
C ALA A 44 4.48 1.02 -9.51
N THR A 45 3.76 0.35 -8.61
CA THR A 45 2.43 -0.22 -8.90
C THR A 45 1.29 0.72 -8.55
N GLY A 46 1.53 1.76 -7.75
CA GLY A 46 0.48 2.62 -7.19
C GLY A 46 -0.38 1.93 -6.14
N ARG A 47 0.07 0.80 -5.58
CA ARG A 47 -0.72 -0.05 -4.67
C ARG A 47 -0.06 -0.19 -3.30
N HIS A 48 -0.87 -0.13 -2.24
CA HIS A 48 -0.40 -0.32 -0.87
C HIS A 48 0.07 -1.76 -0.64
N PHE A 49 1.20 -1.92 0.05
CA PHE A 49 1.76 -3.21 0.46
C PHE A 49 1.89 -4.25 -0.69
N ALA A 50 2.29 -3.80 -1.88
CA ALA A 50 2.16 -4.59 -3.11
C ALA A 50 3.29 -5.61 -3.35
N ARG A 51 4.44 -5.46 -2.67
CA ARG A 51 5.60 -6.35 -2.88
C ARG A 51 5.24 -7.79 -2.51
N PRO A 52 5.50 -8.78 -3.38
CA PRO A 52 5.38 -10.18 -3.02
C PRO A 52 6.18 -10.51 -1.76
N GLY A 53 5.53 -11.17 -0.80
CA GLY A 53 6.11 -11.47 0.52
C GLY A 53 5.82 -10.43 1.60
N ASN A 54 5.24 -9.26 1.27
CA ASN A 54 4.64 -8.40 2.28
C ASN A 54 3.48 -9.13 2.96
N ARG A 55 3.41 -9.05 4.30
CA ARG A 55 2.45 -9.82 5.11
C ARG A 55 1.12 -9.10 5.35
N PHE A 56 0.97 -7.83 4.96
CA PHE A 56 -0.22 -7.04 5.26
C PHE A 56 -1.51 -7.74 4.81
N TRP A 57 -1.65 -8.08 3.52
CA TRP A 57 -2.87 -8.66 2.98
C TRP A 57 -3.21 -10.05 3.57
N PRO A 58 -2.26 -11.00 3.69
CA PRO A 58 -2.52 -12.25 4.40
C PRO A 58 -2.88 -12.05 5.88
N THR A 59 -2.19 -11.14 6.58
CA THR A 59 -2.45 -10.88 8.00
C THR A 59 -3.81 -10.23 8.21
N LEU A 60 -4.19 -9.25 7.40
CA LEU A 60 -5.48 -8.58 7.46
C LEU A 60 -6.63 -9.58 7.38
N HIS A 61 -6.57 -10.49 6.39
CA HIS A 61 -7.57 -11.54 6.24
C HIS A 61 -7.56 -12.53 7.41
N ARG A 62 -6.38 -13.05 7.80
CA ARG A 62 -6.26 -14.04 8.88
C ARG A 62 -6.68 -13.50 10.24
N ALA A 63 -6.57 -12.19 10.44
CA ALA A 63 -7.05 -11.50 11.63
C ALA A 63 -8.58 -11.22 11.60
N GLY A 64 -9.27 -11.57 10.51
CA GLY A 64 -10.73 -11.46 10.41
C GLY A 64 -11.24 -10.09 9.93
N PHE A 65 -10.38 -9.17 9.50
CA PHE A 65 -10.80 -7.87 8.98
C PHE A 65 -11.47 -7.96 7.61
N THR A 66 -11.11 -8.96 6.80
CA THR A 66 -11.69 -9.14 5.46
C THR A 66 -12.23 -10.56 5.29
N PRO A 67 -13.36 -10.74 4.58
CA PRO A 67 -14.00 -12.05 4.40
C PRO A 67 -13.18 -13.03 3.55
N ARG A 68 -12.27 -12.50 2.73
CA ARG A 68 -11.28 -13.23 1.92
C ARG A 68 -9.97 -12.47 1.93
N GLN A 69 -8.89 -13.09 1.46
CA GLN A 69 -7.65 -12.37 1.18
C GLN A 69 -7.82 -11.52 -0.09
N LEU A 70 -7.81 -10.20 0.08
CA LEU A 70 -7.80 -9.25 -1.03
C LEU A 70 -6.39 -9.14 -1.64
N ALA A 71 -6.32 -8.90 -2.94
CA ALA A 71 -5.12 -8.52 -3.64
C ALA A 71 -4.86 -7.00 -3.50
N PRO A 72 -3.61 -6.52 -3.65
CA PRO A 72 -3.32 -5.08 -3.63
C PRO A 72 -4.16 -4.26 -4.61
N ASP A 73 -4.51 -4.81 -5.77
CA ASP A 73 -5.35 -4.12 -6.76
C ASP A 73 -6.80 -3.89 -6.30
N GLU A 74 -7.25 -4.68 -5.32
CA GLU A 74 -8.60 -4.66 -4.74
C GLU A 74 -8.70 -3.72 -3.54
N THR A 75 -7.68 -2.88 -3.27
CA THR A 75 -7.61 -2.02 -2.08
C THR A 75 -8.89 -1.20 -1.83
N ARG A 76 -9.58 -0.74 -2.89
CA ARG A 76 -10.82 0.04 -2.75
C ARG A 76 -11.99 -0.75 -2.12
N GLU A 77 -11.99 -2.08 -2.19
CA GLU A 77 -13.02 -2.91 -1.54
C GLU A 77 -13.02 -2.74 -0.02
N LEU A 78 -11.88 -2.33 0.57
CA LEU A 78 -11.76 -2.05 2.01
C LEU A 78 -12.74 -0.97 2.48
N LEU A 79 -13.01 0.03 1.65
CA LEU A 79 -13.91 1.14 2.03
C LEU A 79 -15.32 0.64 2.31
N GLY A 80 -15.79 -0.38 1.59
CA GLY A 80 -17.10 -1.01 1.84
C GLY A 80 -17.14 -1.87 3.11
N LEU A 81 -15.99 -2.12 3.73
CA LEU A 81 -15.83 -2.87 4.98
C LEU A 81 -15.52 -1.95 6.17
N GLY A 82 -15.58 -0.62 6.00
CA GLY A 82 -15.20 0.33 7.04
C GLY A 82 -13.68 0.43 7.25
N LEU A 83 -12.88 -0.04 6.31
CA LEU A 83 -11.41 -0.08 6.41
C LEU A 83 -10.75 0.88 5.42
N GLY A 84 -9.66 1.53 5.82
CA GLY A 84 -8.87 2.39 4.94
C GLY A 84 -7.37 2.15 5.05
N ILE A 85 -6.60 2.67 4.09
CA ILE A 85 -5.14 2.60 4.06
C ILE A 85 -4.54 3.94 3.62
N THR A 86 -3.51 4.40 4.33
CA THR A 86 -2.66 5.55 3.99
C THR A 86 -1.22 5.35 4.49
N ASN A 87 -0.36 6.35 4.33
CA ASN A 87 0.99 6.39 4.88
C ASN A 87 1.22 7.68 5.67
N ILE A 88 2.10 7.64 6.68
CA ILE A 88 2.57 8.84 7.39
C ILE A 88 3.23 9.79 6.38
N VAL A 89 4.15 9.27 5.56
CA VAL A 89 4.82 10.02 4.51
C VAL A 89 4.49 9.40 3.17
N ASN A 90 3.94 10.19 2.24
CA ASN A 90 3.54 9.68 0.93
C ASN A 90 4.66 9.79 -0.12
N ARG A 91 5.93 9.80 0.30
CA ARG A 91 7.09 9.76 -0.60
C ARG A 91 7.64 8.35 -0.68
N THR A 92 7.73 7.82 -1.90
CA THR A 92 8.31 6.50 -2.14
C THR A 92 9.82 6.50 -1.92
N THR A 93 10.34 5.55 -1.15
CA THR A 93 11.78 5.32 -0.94
C THR A 93 12.15 3.84 -1.03
N ALA A 94 13.44 3.52 -1.10
CA ALA A 94 13.87 2.13 -1.03
C ALA A 94 13.75 1.58 0.40
N THR A 95 14.03 2.43 1.38
CA THR A 95 13.94 2.13 2.81
C THR A 95 13.37 3.30 3.59
N ALA A 96 12.69 3.03 4.71
CA ALA A 96 12.19 4.08 5.59
C ALA A 96 13.30 4.96 6.21
N ALA A 97 14.55 4.49 6.22
CA ALA A 97 15.70 5.25 6.72
C ALA A 97 16.08 6.45 5.84
N GLU A 98 15.54 6.54 4.63
CA GLU A 98 15.72 7.67 3.71
C GLU A 98 14.74 8.82 3.97
N LEU A 99 13.86 8.70 4.97
CA LEU A 99 12.96 9.78 5.39
C LEU A 99 13.70 10.73 6.34
N GLY A 100 13.58 12.04 6.07
CA GLY A 100 14.07 13.09 6.94
C GLY A 100 13.18 13.30 8.16
N ARG A 101 13.70 13.97 9.20
CA ARG A 101 12.89 14.35 10.38
C ARG A 101 11.84 15.40 10.06
N ASP A 102 12.10 16.23 9.06
CA ASP A 102 11.22 17.27 8.53
C ASP A 102 10.03 16.70 7.76
N GLU A 103 10.07 15.42 7.38
CA GLU A 103 8.98 14.73 6.71
C GLU A 103 8.03 13.99 7.66
N LEU A 104 8.41 13.81 8.94
CA LEU A 104 7.67 13.05 9.97
C LEU A 104 6.86 13.97 10.88
#